data_AF-A0A7X0GST0-F1
#
_entry.id   AF-A0A7X0GST0-F1
#
_cell.length_a   1.000
_cell.length_b   1.000
_cell.length_c   1.000
_cell.angle_alpha   90.00
_cell.angle_beta   90.00
_cell.angle_gamma   90.00
#
_symmetry.space_group_name_H-M   'P 1'
#
loop_
_entity.id
_entity.type
_entity.pdbx_description
1 polymer ?
#
loop_
_entity_poly.entity_id
_entity_poly.type
_entity_poly.pdbx_seq_one_letter_code
_entity_poly.pdbx_strand_id
1 'polypeptide(L)' 'MMSNVLVTVASPDTAGAVSCFTTYRVDGYEGGVVPAGPPVQIGHYEDTFHRAGGAWLPASRTLHLPFGGPTPRSNVPAS' A
#
# COMPACT_ATOMS: atom_id res chain seq x y z
N MET A 1 -6.13 1.79 -0.56
CA MET A 1 -6.64 1.00 -1.70
C MET A 1 -5.46 0.61 -2.58
N MET A 2 -5.52 -0.57 -3.20
CA MET A 2 -4.51 -1.06 -4.14
C MET A 2 -5.21 -1.52 -5.43
N SER A 3 -4.62 -1.23 -6.58
CA SER A 3 -5.16 -1.57 -7.90
C SER A 3 -4.05 -1.75 -8.92
N ASN A 4 -4.44 -2.07 -10.17
CA ASN A 4 -3.54 -2.16 -11.32
C ASN A 4 -2.36 -3.11 -11.07
N VAL A 5 -2.66 -4.26 -10.46
CA VAL A 5 -1.66 -5.28 -10.16
C VAL A 5 -1.28 -5.99 -11.45
N LEU A 6 -0.01 -5.90 -11.83
CA LEU A 6 0.61 -6.64 -12.92
C LEU A 6 1.63 -7.61 -12.32
N VAL A 7 1.47 -8.91 -12.59
CA VAL A 7 2.40 -9.95 -12.14
C VAL A 7 3.13 -10.54 -13.34
N THR A 8 4.45 -10.72 -13.21
CA THR A 8 5.28 -11.44 -14.17
C THR A 8 5.95 -12.62 -13.49
N VAL A 9 5.59 -13.84 -13.88
CA VAL A 9 6.23 -15.07 -13.40
C VAL A 9 7.48 -15.31 -14.24
N ALA A 10 8.66 -15.23 -13.61
CA ALA A 10 9.94 -15.39 -14.29
C ALA A 10 10.42 -16.87 -14.29
N SER A 11 10.02 -17.64 -13.27
CA SER A 11 10.31 -19.07 -13.16
C SER A 11 9.25 -19.76 -12.28
N PRO A 12 9.28 -21.09 -12.11
CA PRO A 12 8.36 -21.79 -11.19
C PRO A 12 8.38 -21.22 -9.76
N ASP A 13 9.52 -20.66 -9.34
CA ASP A 13 9.73 -20.21 -7.96
C ASP A 13 10.05 -18.73 -7.83
N THR A 14 10.00 -17.94 -8.91
CA THR A 14 10.24 -16.48 -8.87
C THR A 14 9.22 -15.69 -9.67
N ALA A 15 8.79 -14.55 -9.12
CA ALA A 15 7.90 -13.62 -9.79
C ALA A 15 8.21 -12.18 -9.39
N GLY A 16 7.85 -11.22 -10.25
CA GLY A 16 7.81 -9.80 -9.94
C GLY A 16 6.39 -9.26 -10.02
N ALA A 17 6.09 -8.17 -9.31
CA ALA A 17 4.84 -7.45 -9.50
C ALA A 17 5.01 -5.94 -9.42
N VAL A 18 4.18 -5.23 -10.19
CA VAL A 18 3.94 -3.80 -10.03
C VAL A 18 2.51 -3.61 -9.55
N SER A 19 2.32 -2.82 -8.51
CA SER A 19 0.99 -2.54 -7.94
C SER A 19 0.86 -1.06 -7.58
N CYS A 20 -0.17 -0.39 -8.09
CA CYS A 20 -0.47 0.99 -7.73
C CYS A 20 -1.25 1.05 -6.41
N PHE A 21 -1.00 2.07 -5.59
CA PHE A 21 -1.71 2.29 -4.35
C PHE A 21 -2.08 3.75 -4.11
N THR A 22 -3.13 3.91 -3.34
CA THR A 22 -3.57 5.18 -2.75
C THR A 22 -3.85 4.96 -1.27
N THR A 23 -3.20 5.74 -0.40
CA THR A 23 -3.40 5.68 1.05
C THR A 23 -4.29 6.83 1.49
N TYR A 24 -5.34 6.48 2.25
CA TYR A 24 -6.17 7.43 2.99
C TYR A 24 -5.92 7.16 4.47
N ARG A 25 -5.50 8.20 5.22
CA ARG A 25 -5.16 8.07 6.63
C ARG A 25 -5.49 9.36 7.37
N VAL A 26 -6.04 9.22 8.57
CA VAL A 26 -6.21 10.28 9.57
C VAL A 26 -5.78 9.68 10.91
N ASP A 27 -4.92 10.37 11.65
CA ASP A 27 -4.45 9.92 12.96
C ASP A 27 -5.35 10.45 14.09
N GLY A 28 -5.42 9.75 15.23
CA GLY A 28 -6.11 10.22 16.44
C GLY A 28 -7.64 10.15 16.36
N TYR A 29 -8.18 9.22 15.58
CA TYR A 29 -9.62 9.01 15.50
C TYR A 29 -10.08 7.89 16.44
N GLU A 30 -11.10 8.17 17.26
CA GLU A 30 -11.58 7.25 18.32
C GLU A 30 -12.85 6.47 17.97
N GLY A 31 -13.46 6.72 16.80
CA GLY A 31 -14.61 5.93 16.32
C GLY A 31 -15.66 6.75 15.58
N GLY A 32 -16.46 6.07 14.75
CA GLY A 32 -17.47 6.66 13.86
C GLY A 32 -17.08 6.62 12.38
N VAL A 33 -17.81 7.35 11.53
CA VAL A 33 -17.50 7.50 10.09
C VAL A 33 -16.80 8.84 9.87
N VAL A 34 -15.54 8.80 9.43
CA VAL A 34 -14.83 10.01 8.95
C VAL A 34 -14.99 10.09 7.43
N PRO A 35 -15.39 11.25 6.89
CA PRO A 35 -15.25 11.50 5.46
C PRO A 35 -13.78 11.30 5.07
N ALA A 36 -13.51 10.36 4.15
CA ALA A 36 -12.14 10.20 3.66
C ALA A 36 -11.69 11.52 3.03
N GLY A 37 -10.69 12.16 3.65
CA GLY A 37 -10.04 13.33 3.09
C GLY A 37 -9.32 13.00 1.78
N PRO A 38 -8.62 13.96 1.16
CA PRO A 38 -7.76 13.66 0.03
C PRO A 38 -6.74 12.57 0.42
N PRO A 39 -6.26 11.78 -0.55
CA PRO A 39 -5.24 10.77 -0.27
C PRO A 39 -3.98 11.43 0.28
N VAL A 40 -3.34 10.77 1.24
CA VAL A 40 -2.09 11.25 1.86
C VAL A 40 -0.86 10.68 1.15
N GLN A 41 -1.02 9.55 0.46
CA GLN A 41 0.04 8.96 -0.36
C GLN A 41 -0.54 8.38 -1.64
N ILE A 42 0.19 8.54 -2.74
CA ILE A 42 -0.09 7.90 -4.02
C ILE A 42 1.24 7.38 -4.55
N GLY A 43 1.28 6.13 -4.99
CA GLY A 43 2.49 5.55 -5.54
C GLY A 43 2.28 4.15 -6.09
N HIS A 44 3.39 3.45 -6.28
CA HIS A 44 3.38 2.04 -6.63
C HIS A 44 4.49 1.30 -5.89
N TYR A 45 4.26 0.00 -5.75
CA TYR A 45 5.30 -0.94 -5.34
C TYR A 45 5.83 -1.68 -6.56
N GLU A 46 7.14 -1.90 -6.55
CA GLU A 46 7.79 -2.94 -7.34
C GLU A 46 8.21 -4.03 -6.36
N ASP A 47 7.61 -5.21 -6.48
CA ASP A 47 7.82 -6.34 -5.60
C ASP A 47 8.54 -7.47 -6.33
N THR A 48 9.38 -8.19 -5.59
CA THR A 48 9.85 -9.51 -6.01
C THR A 48 9.34 -10.57 -5.05
N PHE A 49 9.08 -11.76 -5.56
CA PHE A 49 8.54 -12.89 -4.80
C PHE A 49 9.37 -14.14 -5.07
N HIS A 50 9.46 -14.99 -4.06
CA HIS A 50 9.95 -16.35 -4.20
C HIS A 50 8.91 -17.35 -3.70
N ARG A 51 8.92 -18.57 -4.24
CA ARG A 51 8.06 -19.65 -3.79
C ARG A 51 8.80 -20.52 -2.77
N ALA A 52 8.21 -20.72 -1.59
CA ALA A 52 8.73 -21.61 -0.56
C ALA A 52 7.57 -22.34 0.12
N GLY A 53 7.70 -23.65 0.32
CA GLY A 53 6.66 -24.46 0.96
C GLY A 53 5.31 -24.40 0.24
N GLY A 54 5.30 -24.22 -1.09
CA GLY A 54 4.08 -24.09 -1.90
C GLY A 54 3.40 -22.71 -1.85
N ALA A 55 3.92 -21.77 -1.07
CA ALA A 55 3.41 -20.40 -0.95
C ALA A 55 4.35 -19.39 -1.63
N TRP A 56 3.77 -18.31 -2.16
CA TRP A 56 4.54 -17.14 -2.62
C TRP A 56 4.81 -16.21 -1.44
N LEU A 57 6.07 -15.86 -1.24
CA LEU A 57 6.51 -14.95 -0.19
C LEU A 57 7.14 -13.70 -0.81
N PRO A 58 6.90 -12.50 -0.27
CA PRO A 58 7.61 -11.31 -0.70
C PRO A 58 9.10 -11.45 -0.35
N ALA A 59 9.95 -11.25 -1.35
CA ALA A 59 11.41 -11.26 -1.21
C ALA A 59 11.93 -9.82 -1.03
N SER A 60 11.44 -8.88 -1.82
CA SER A 60 11.75 -7.46 -1.68
C SER A 60 10.59 -6.59 -2.15
N ARG A 61 10.59 -5.33 -1.70
CA ARG A 61 9.65 -4.29 -2.09
C ARG A 61 10.40 -2.97 -2.24
N THR A 62 10.26 -2.35 -3.40
CA THR A 62 10.67 -0.96 -3.64
C THR A 62 9.43 -0.08 -3.67
N LEU A 63 9.43 0.98 -2.85
CA LEU A 63 8.36 1.97 -2.85
C LEU A 63 8.74 3.15 -3.75
N HIS A 64 7.91 3.42 -4.73
CA HIS A 64 7.94 4.65 -5.52
C HIS A 64 6.80 5.55 -5.07
N LEU A 65 7.16 6.70 -4.49
CA LEU A 65 6.22 7.63 -3.86
C LEU A 65 6.21 9.00 -4.56
N PRO A 66 5.53 9.14 -5.72
CA PRO A 66 5.34 10.44 -6.38
C PRO A 66 4.63 11.47 -5.50
N PHE A 67 3.75 11.03 -4.59
CA PHE A 67 3.06 11.89 -3.65
C PHE A 67 3.06 11.27 -2.24
N GLY A 68 3.62 11.98 -1.27
CA GLY A 68 3.68 11.57 0.13
C GLY A 68 3.55 12.77 1.07
N GLY A 69 2.32 13.21 1.30
CA GLY A 69 2.01 14.32 2.19
C GLY A 69 2.01 13.94 3.68
N PRO A 70 2.00 14.94 4.58
CA PRO A 70 1.80 14.68 6.00
C PRO A 70 0.45 14.02 6.26
N THR A 71 0.38 13.15 7.26
CA THR A 71 -0.89 12.55 7.69
C THR A 71 -1.67 13.57 8.54
N PRO A 72 -2.90 13.94 8.17
CA PRO A 72 -3.75 14.79 9.00
C PRO A 72 -4.06 14.14 10.34
N ARG A 73 -4.16 14.96 11.40
CA ARG A 73 -4.71 14.53 12.69
C ARG A 73 -6.17 14.92 12.77
N SER A 74 -6.96 14.06 13.41
CA SER A 74 -8.34 14.34 13.77
C SER A 74 -8.42 15.61 14.62
N ASN A 75 -9.30 16.51 14.20
CA ASN A 75 -9.74 17.68 14.96
C ASN A 75 -11.03 17.41 15.74
N VAL A 76 -11.55 16.18 15.69
CA VAL A 76 -12.63 15.74 16.58
C VAL A 76 -12.02 15.58 17.99
N PRO A 77 -12.58 16.23 19.02
CA PRO A 77 -12.14 16.04 20.40
C PRO A 77 -12.24 14.57 20.79
N ALA A 78 -11.24 14.08 21.54
CA ALA A 78 -11.36 12.78 22.21
C ALA A 78 -12.62 12.79 23.10
N SER A 79 -13.44 11.75 22.99
CA SER A 79 -14.72 11.67 23.72
C SER A 79 -14.54 11.22 25.16
#